data_AF-A0A832JFX1-F1
#
_entry.id   AF-A0A832JFX1-F1
#
_cell.length_a   1.000
_cell.length_b   1.000
_cell.length_c   1.000
_cell.angle_alpha   90.00
_cell.angle_beta   90.00
_cell.angle_gamma   90.00
#
_symmetry.space_group_name_H-M   'P 1'
#
loop_
_entity.id
_entity.type
_entity.pdbx_description
1 polymer ?
#
loop_
_entity_poly.entity_id
_entity_poly.type
_entity_poly.pdbx_seq_one_letter_code
_entity_poly.pdbx_strand_id
1 'polypeptide(L)'
;MHPSPERCRARLERFAQALAQQGCDGGVVYDHYNLCYLTGFLRGNVGVREMKFPLLLVFPGQEPLLFVSRGLREEAARTFTGELVEYEDYNIQRR
;
A
#
# COMPACT_ATOMS: atom_id res chain seq x y z
N MET A 1 4.80 17.36 -4.84
CA MET A 1 6.08 16.68 -5.13
C MET A 1 5.90 15.22 -4.69
N HIS A 2 5.87 14.26 -5.62
CA HIS A 2 5.81 12.84 -5.25
C HIS A 2 7.13 12.45 -4.57
N PRO A 3 7.12 11.70 -3.44
CA PRO A 3 8.35 11.23 -2.81
C PRO A 3 9.12 10.33 -3.79
N SER A 4 10.46 10.39 -3.78
CA SER A 4 11.25 9.52 -4.66
C SER A 4 11.07 8.04 -4.26
N PRO A 5 11.09 7.11 -5.22
CA PRO A 5 10.97 5.68 -4.93
C PRO A 5 12.00 5.17 -3.91
N GLU A 6 13.24 5.68 -3.91
CA GLU A 6 14.24 5.25 -2.91
C GLU A 6 13.85 5.67 -1.49
N ARG A 7 13.25 6.85 -1.32
CA ARG A 7 12.78 7.33 -0.01
C ARG A 7 11.61 6.48 0.50
N CYS A 8 10.70 6.06 -0.38
CA CYS A 8 9.61 5.16 -0.03
C CYS A 8 10.15 3.79 0.40
N ARG A 9 11.08 3.22 -0.37
CA ARG A 9 11.76 1.96 -0.03
C ARG A 9 12.41 2.01 1.36
N ALA A 10 13.18 3.07 1.64
CA ALA A 10 13.82 3.23 2.95
C ALA A 10 12.80 3.36 4.11
N ARG A 11 11.61 3.93 3.87
CA ARG A 11 10.54 3.98 4.88
C ARG A 11 9.96 2.60 5.14
N LEU A 12 9.70 1.82 4.09
CA LEU A 12 9.20 0.46 4.19
C LEU A 12 10.19 -0.47 4.91
N GLU A 13 11.48 -0.37 4.59
CA GLU A 13 12.54 -1.11 5.28
C GLU A 13 12.60 -0.79 6.78
N ARG A 14 12.55 0.50 7.14
CA ARG A 14 12.49 0.90 8.55
C ARG A 14 11.23 0.41 9.26
N PHE A 15 10.08 0.43 8.58
CA PHE A 15 8.84 -0.10 9.13
C PHE A 15 8.93 -1.62 9.36
N ALA A 16 9.44 -2.37 8.38
CA ALA A 16 9.67 -3.81 8.51
C ALA A 16 10.66 -4.15 9.65
N GLN A 17 11.73 -3.37 9.79
CA GLN A 17 12.68 -3.51 10.90
C GLN A 17 12.02 -3.26 12.27
N ALA A 18 11.17 -2.23 12.37
CA ALA A 18 10.45 -1.93 13.61
C ALA A 18 9.46 -3.03 13.99
N LEU A 19 8.81 -3.68 13.01
CA LEU A 19 7.97 -4.86 13.24
C LEU A 19 8.80 -6.03 13.77
N ALA A 20 9.95 -6.30 13.16
CA ALA A 20 10.87 -7.36 13.59
C ALA A 20 11.36 -7.16 15.03
N GLN A 21 11.74 -5.93 15.39
CA GLN A 21 12.18 -5.58 16.74
C GLN A 21 11.10 -5.79 17.81
N GLN A 22 9.83 -5.68 17.42
CA GLN A 22 8.68 -5.92 18.29
C GLN A 22 8.25 -7.40 18.32
N GLY A 23 8.93 -8.28 17.58
CA GLY A 23 8.54 -9.68 17.47
C GLY A 23 7.25 -9.90 16.67
N CYS A 24 6.90 -8.97 15.77
CA CYS A 24 5.75 -9.12 14.88
C CYS A 24 6.17 -9.78 13.56
N ASP A 25 5.38 -10.76 13.10
CA ASP A 25 5.60 -11.42 11.80
C ASP A 25 5.27 -10.52 10.61
N GLY A 26 4.49 -9.46 10.83
CA GLY A 26 4.11 -8.50 9.81
C GLY A 26 3.21 -7.40 10.33
N GLY A 27 2.91 -6.45 9.44
CA GLY A 27 2.04 -5.31 9.71
C GLY A 27 1.07 -5.08 8.57
N VAL A 28 -0.14 -4.68 8.92
CA VAL A 28 -1.20 -4.34 7.98
C VAL A 28 -1.44 -2.84 8.04
N VAL A 29 -1.32 -2.15 6.90
CA VAL A 29 -1.56 -0.70 6.80
C VAL A 29 -2.73 -0.47 5.86
N TYR A 30 -3.80 0.10 6.41
CA TYR A 30 -5.04 0.40 5.69
C TYR A 30 -5.38 1.90 5.68
N ASP A 31 -4.74 2.68 6.55
CA ASP A 31 -4.89 4.13 6.59
C ASP A 31 -4.25 4.78 5.35
N HIS A 32 -5.00 5.67 4.68
CA HIS A 32 -4.59 6.25 3.41
C HIS A 32 -3.39 7.19 3.55
N TYR A 33 -3.25 7.89 4.68
CA TYR A 33 -2.10 8.77 4.91
C TYR A 33 -0.82 7.96 5.12
N ASN A 34 -0.88 6.90 5.92
CA ASN A 34 0.24 6.00 6.13
C ASN A 34 0.64 5.26 4.84
N LEU A 35 -0.34 4.79 4.06
CA LEU A 35 -0.09 4.19 2.75
C LEU A 35 0.63 5.16 1.81
N CYS A 36 0.11 6.38 1.69
CA CYS A 36 0.70 7.46 0.91
C CYS A 36 2.13 7.77 1.35
N TYR A 37 2.36 7.85 2.67
CA TYR A 37 3.68 8.10 3.23
C TYR A 37 4.67 6.97 2.92
N LEU A 38 4.27 5.71 3.07
CA LEU A 38 5.14 4.54 2.90
C LEU A 38 5.43 4.23 1.44
N THR A 39 4.43 4.37 0.57
CA THR A 39 4.49 3.86 -0.82
C THR A 39 4.63 4.96 -1.87
N GLY A 40 4.36 6.22 -1.51
CA GLY A 40 4.27 7.32 -2.49
C GLY A 40 3.04 7.26 -3.39
N PHE A 41 2.19 6.25 -3.24
CA PHE A 41 0.90 6.14 -3.90
C PHE A 41 -0.03 7.24 -3.35
N LEU A 42 -0.11 8.36 -4.06
CA LEU A 42 -0.87 9.53 -3.62
C LEU A 42 -2.33 9.41 -4.05
N ARG A 43 -3.26 9.41 -3.08
CA ARG A 43 -4.67 9.74 -3.33
C ARG A 43 -5.01 11.12 -2.76
N GLY A 44 -4.32 12.15 -3.27
CA GLY A 44 -4.49 13.53 -2.80
C GLY A 44 -5.88 14.13 -3.08
N ASN A 45 -6.62 13.63 -4.08
CA ASN A 45 -7.90 14.21 -4.52
C ASN A 45 -8.99 13.20 -4.90
N VAL A 46 -8.68 11.90 -4.98
CA VAL A 46 -9.63 10.89 -5.48
C VAL A 46 -10.30 10.24 -4.28
N GLY A 47 -11.59 10.53 -4.11
CA GLY A 47 -12.41 10.06 -3.00
C GLY A 47 -12.28 8.55 -2.75
N VAL A 48 -11.37 8.17 -1.85
CA VAL A 48 -11.42 6.93 -1.05
C VAL A 48 -12.55 7.03 -0.04
N ARG A 49 -13.67 7.62 -0.45
CA ARG A 49 -14.75 7.93 0.46
C ARG A 49 -15.74 6.79 0.54
N GLU A 50 -15.78 5.84 -0.41
CA GLU A 50 -16.90 4.89 -0.41
C GLU A 50 -16.59 3.38 -0.61
N MET A 51 -15.61 2.89 -1.40
CA MET A 51 -15.46 1.40 -1.53
C MET A 51 -14.06 0.83 -1.87
N LYS A 52 -13.03 1.65 -2.14
CA LYS A 52 -11.75 1.16 -2.68
C LYS A 52 -10.63 1.32 -1.67
N PHE A 53 -10.45 0.34 -0.78
CA PHE A 53 -9.43 0.38 0.27
C PHE A 53 -8.15 -0.31 -0.23
N PRO A 54 -7.09 0.44 -0.60
CA PRO A 54 -5.77 -0.17 -0.73
C PRO A 54 -5.34 -0.75 0.63
N LEU A 55 -4.65 -1.88 0.59
CA LEU A 55 -4.13 -2.55 1.78
C LEU A 55 -2.66 -2.86 1.53
N LEU A 56 -1.79 -2.44 2.44
CA LEU A 56 -0.37 -2.77 2.38
C LEU A 56 -0.06 -3.80 3.48
N LEU A 57 0.52 -4.92 3.06
CA LEU A 57 1.12 -5.91 3.94
C LEU A 57 2.64 -5.72 3.91
N VAL A 58 3.25 -5.62 5.09
CA VAL A 58 4.70 -5.52 5.23
C VAL A 58 5.17 -6.63 6.17
N PHE A 59 6.13 -7.42 5.70
CA PHE A 59 6.73 -8.51 6.47
C PHE A 59 8.23 -8.23 6.66
N PRO A 60 8.81 -8.53 7.84
CA PRO A 60 10.26 -8.49 8.01
C PRO A 60 10.99 -9.37 6.99
N GLY A 61 11.93 -8.78 6.26
CA GLY A 61 12.81 -9.51 5.33
C GLY A 61 12.15 -9.96 4.02
N GLN A 62 10.90 -9.55 3.74
CA GLN A 62 10.21 -9.88 2.49
C GLN A 62 9.78 -8.61 1.74
N GLU A 63 9.47 -8.77 0.46
CA GLU A 63 8.94 -7.68 -0.36
C GLU A 63 7.51 -7.32 0.12
N PRO A 64 7.19 -6.02 0.28
CA PRO A 64 5.85 -5.62 0.70
C PRO A 64 4.81 -5.86 -0.40
N LEU A 65 3.59 -6.19 0.01
CA LEU A 65 2.46 -6.45 -0.88
C LEU A 65 1.48 -5.29 -0.81
N LEU A 66 1.14 -4.68 -1.94
CA LEU A 66 0.12 -3.64 -2.02
C LEU A 66 -1.09 -4.16 -2.81
N PHE A 67 -2.19 -4.37 -2.09
CA PHE A 67 -3.48 -4.72 -2.66
C PHE A 67 -4.16 -3.45 -3.17
N VAL A 68 -4.56 -3.44 -4.43
CA VAL A 68 -5.23 -2.30 -5.08
C VAL A 68 -6.36 -2.79 -5.98
N SER A 69 -7.45 -2.04 -6.02
CA SER A 69 -8.52 -2.27 -7.00
C SER A 69 -7.96 -2.12 -8.42
N ARG A 70 -8.42 -2.92 -9.39
CA ARG A 70 -8.01 -2.86 -10.81
C ARG A 70 -7.84 -1.44 -11.37
N GLY A 71 -8.81 -0.57 -11.11
CA GLY A 71 -8.79 0.82 -11.62
C GLY A 71 -7.64 1.71 -11.10
N LEU A 72 -6.82 1.23 -10.16
CA LEU A 72 -5.68 1.95 -9.60
C LEU A 72 -4.34 1.29 -9.89
N ARG A 73 -4.33 0.12 -10.52
CA ARG A 73 -3.12 -0.69 -10.69
C ARG A 73 -2.02 0.11 -11.38
N GLU A 74 -2.35 0.78 -12.48
CA GLU A 74 -1.38 1.56 -13.25
C GLU A 74 -0.80 2.73 -12.45
N GLU A 75 -1.60 3.39 -11.64
CA GLU A 75 -1.15 4.50 -10.80
C GLU A 75 -0.23 3.98 -9.68
N ALA A 76 -0.63 2.89 -9.00
CA ALA A 76 0.16 2.26 -7.97
C ALA A 76 1.52 1.77 -8.51
N ALA A 77 1.55 1.19 -9.71
CA ALA A 77 2.77 0.70 -10.36
C ALA A 77 3.78 1.80 -10.71
N ARG A 78 3.35 3.06 -10.82
CA ARG A 78 4.27 4.19 -11.08
C ARG A 78 5.05 4.61 -9.84
N THR A 79 4.55 4.31 -8.64
CA THR A 79 5.10 4.85 -7.38
C THR A 79 5.57 3.79 -6.41
N PHE A 80 4.88 2.64 -6.37
CA PHE A 80 5.18 1.57 -5.42
C PHE A 80 6.19 0.59 -6.00
N THR A 81 7.28 0.38 -5.26
CA THR A 81 8.27 -0.66 -5.56
C THR A 81 8.02 -1.83 -4.61
N GLY A 82 7.28 -2.83 -5.09
CA GLY A 82 6.89 -4.02 -4.36
C GLY A 82 5.95 -4.88 -5.21
N GLU A 83 5.38 -5.92 -4.61
CA GLU A 83 4.39 -6.75 -5.30
C GLU A 83 3.01 -6.08 -5.30
N LEU A 84 2.41 -5.95 -6.47
CA LEU A 84 1.06 -5.42 -6.64
C LEU A 84 0.04 -6.53 -6.83
N VAL A 85 -0.83 -6.69 -5.84
CA VAL A 85 -1.96 -7.62 -5.91
C VAL A 85 -3.19 -6.84 -6.36
N GLU A 86 -3.67 -7.14 -7.56
CA GLU A 86 -4.91 -6.55 -8.07
C GLU A 86 -6.12 -7.30 -7.54
N TYR A 87 -7.15 -6.57 -7.11
CA TYR A 87 -8.48 -7.13 -6.85
C TYR A 87 -9.58 -6.45 -7.69
N GLU A 88 -10.65 -7.19 -7.94
CA GLU A 88 -11.89 -6.65 -8.49
C GLU A 88 -12.83 -6.25 -7.35
N ASP A 89 -13.44 -5.07 -7.45
CA ASP A 89 -14.42 -4.62 -6.46
C ASP A 89 -15.64 -5.55 -6.47
N TYR A 90 -15.93 -6.21 -5.35
CA TYR A 90 -17.14 -7.01 -5.20
C TYR A 90 -18.37 -6.09 -5.15
N ASN A 91 -19.15 -6.06 -6.24
CA ASN A 91 -20.43 -5.36 -6.23
C ASN A 91 -21.52 -6.29 -5.64
N ILE A 92 -21.74 -6.18 -4.33
CA ILE A 92 -22.75 -6.97 -3.58
C ILE A 92 -24.18 -6.67 -4.06
N GLN A 93 -24.40 -5.60 -4.84
CA GLN A 93 -25.74 -5.22 -5.35
C GLN A 93 -26.19 -5.99 -6.60
N ARG A 94 -25.45 -7.02 -7.06
CA ARG A 94 -25.97 -7.95 -8.08
C ARG A 94 -26.79 -9.06 -7.42
N ARG A 95 -27.99 -8.73 -6.95
CA ARG A 95 -29.09 -9.67 -6.71
C ARG A 95 -30.41 -9.03 -7.10
#